data_AF-A0A2E3EIF6-F1
#
_entry.id   AF-A0A2E3EIF6-F1
#
_cell.length_a   1.000
_cell.length_b   1.000
_cell.length_c   1.000
_cell.angle_alpha   90.00
_cell.angle_beta   90.00
_cell.angle_gamma   90.00
#
_symmetry.space_group_name_H-M   'P 1'
#
loop_
_entity.id
_entity.type
_entity.pdbx_description
1 polymer ?
#
loop_
_entity_poly.entity_id
_entity_poly.type
_entity_poly.pdbx_seq_one_letter_code
_entity_poly.pdbx_strand_id
1 'polypeptide(L)'
;MDPYTHLIADLGLPAWIGEVRNGRWLADAMGWDAPADWYTCPPALIPLTSNGSGPSYVGIWIRWTAGGRAPHFVHAGPEDRFLLKEDALTTEQFAARLAMHAMSAVDDVTDGIRAFAAAAGIADLDALDQHTSNYSDQSDDLVHLPLFDTPRPATACADGLSRKGITPFAGDTPSPEEPGAAWFELSGARRAALAGDPAAAPWQRRDAPVEALFADAMARGDHLRAWAILNSTGWKLPAARKAATDLAAAVADPVIAAQLRAWVDFSQKSFDPDREDY
;
A
#
# COMPACT_ATOMS: atom_id res chain seq x y z
N MET A 1 1.09 21.71 -7.17
CA MET A 1 1.55 20.34 -6.92
C MET A 1 0.57 19.74 -5.91
N ASP A 2 0.07 18.54 -6.15
CA ASP A 2 -0.98 17.94 -5.33
C ASP A 2 -0.45 17.50 -3.94
N PRO A 3 -1.31 17.39 -2.91
CA PRO A 3 -0.89 17.05 -1.54
C PRO A 3 -0.06 15.78 -1.43
N TYR A 4 -0.35 14.75 -2.23
CA TYR A 4 0.41 13.50 -2.20
C TYR A 4 1.80 13.63 -2.82
N THR A 5 1.98 14.45 -3.86
CA THR A 5 3.33 14.69 -4.41
C THR A 5 4.21 15.41 -3.38
N HIS A 6 3.67 16.36 -2.60
CA HIS A 6 4.41 16.94 -1.47
C HIS A 6 4.73 15.89 -0.39
N LEU A 7 3.75 15.07 -0.02
CA LEU A 7 3.93 14.04 1.00
C LEU A 7 5.04 13.03 0.63
N ILE A 8 5.13 12.63 -0.65
CA ILE A 8 6.18 11.74 -1.15
C ILE A 8 7.57 12.37 -0.90
N ALA A 9 7.71 13.68 -1.14
CA ALA A 9 8.95 14.39 -0.85
C ALA A 9 9.23 14.50 0.66
N ASP A 10 8.20 14.78 1.48
CA ASP A 10 8.31 14.87 2.95
C ASP A 10 8.67 13.51 3.59
N LEU A 11 8.33 12.40 2.94
CA LEU A 11 8.76 11.05 3.31
C LEU A 11 10.24 10.78 2.99
N GLY A 12 10.93 11.68 2.29
CA GLY A 12 12.32 11.52 1.86
C GLY A 12 12.49 10.51 0.74
N LEU A 13 11.43 10.23 -0.01
CA LEU A 13 11.47 9.27 -1.12
C LEU A 13 12.12 9.89 -2.37
N PRO A 14 12.78 9.07 -3.21
CA PRO A 14 13.37 9.53 -4.47
C PRO A 14 12.36 10.24 -5.37
N ALA A 15 12.81 11.30 -6.05
CA ALA A 15 11.97 12.15 -6.89
C ALA A 15 11.21 11.37 -7.98
N TRP A 16 11.81 10.30 -8.52
CA TRP A 16 11.19 9.48 -9.56
C TRP A 16 9.85 8.87 -9.14
N ILE A 17 9.62 8.64 -7.83
CA ILE A 17 8.34 8.12 -7.32
C ILE A 17 7.22 9.14 -7.51
N GLY A 18 7.50 10.42 -7.20
CA GLY A 18 6.56 11.50 -7.48
C GLY A 18 6.35 11.70 -8.98
N GLU A 19 7.38 11.44 -9.79
CA GLU A 19 7.27 11.52 -11.26
C GLU A 19 6.42 10.38 -11.85
N VAL A 20 6.51 9.15 -11.33
CA VAL A 20 5.60 8.04 -11.67
C VAL A 20 4.15 8.46 -11.39
N ARG A 21 3.88 9.02 -10.20
CA ARG A 21 2.55 9.49 -9.83
C ARG A 21 2.00 10.55 -10.80
N ASN A 22 2.87 11.40 -11.33
CA ASN A 22 2.49 12.45 -12.29
C ASN A 22 2.44 11.95 -13.74
N GLY A 23 2.52 10.63 -13.97
CA GLY A 23 2.43 10.01 -15.30
C GLY A 23 3.67 10.17 -16.16
N ARG A 24 4.81 10.61 -15.60
CA ARG A 24 6.05 10.83 -16.38
C ARG A 24 6.69 9.52 -16.83
N TRP A 25 6.57 8.48 -16.03
CA TRP A 25 7.27 7.22 -16.24
C TRP A 25 6.29 6.08 -16.44
N LEU A 26 6.56 5.26 -17.46
CA LEU A 26 5.92 3.96 -17.72
C LEU A 26 4.40 3.98 -17.95
N ALA A 27 3.74 5.15 -17.95
CA ALA A 27 2.29 5.25 -18.06
C ALA A 27 1.75 4.55 -19.33
N ASP A 28 2.34 4.85 -20.48
CA ASP A 28 1.96 4.25 -21.76
C ASP A 28 2.23 2.75 -21.82
N ALA A 29 3.40 2.31 -21.32
CA ALA A 29 3.79 0.90 -21.31
C ALA A 29 2.86 0.07 -20.42
N MET A 30 2.38 0.65 -19.32
CA MET A 30 1.59 -0.04 -18.31
C MET A 30 0.08 0.15 -18.49
N GLY A 31 -0.38 1.00 -19.42
CA GLY A 31 -1.79 1.40 -19.51
C GLY A 31 -2.30 2.03 -18.21
N TRP A 32 -1.45 2.81 -17.56
CA TRP A 32 -1.71 3.43 -16.28
C TRP A 32 -2.37 4.79 -16.41
N ASP A 33 -3.34 5.03 -15.55
CA ASP A 33 -4.00 6.32 -15.39
C ASP A 33 -3.62 6.99 -14.06
N ALA A 34 -4.04 8.24 -13.91
CA ALA A 34 -4.05 8.89 -12.61
C ALA A 34 -4.86 8.04 -11.60
N PRO A 35 -4.50 8.03 -10.30
CA PRO A 35 -5.26 7.29 -9.32
C PRO A 35 -6.75 7.60 -9.33
N ALA A 36 -7.56 6.55 -9.24
CA ALA A 36 -9.02 6.62 -9.21
C ALA A 36 -9.54 7.31 -7.94
N ASP A 37 -9.44 8.63 -7.87
CA ASP A 37 -9.91 9.47 -6.76
C ASP A 37 -11.44 9.43 -6.60
N TRP A 38 -12.14 9.18 -7.69
CA TRP A 38 -13.58 8.93 -7.74
C TRP A 38 -14.04 7.68 -6.97
N TYR A 39 -13.14 6.74 -6.65
CA TYR A 39 -13.47 5.54 -5.85
C TYR A 39 -12.94 5.59 -4.41
N THR A 40 -11.91 6.39 -4.15
CA THR A 40 -11.10 6.43 -2.91
C THR A 40 -10.31 5.15 -2.58
N CYS A 41 -9.42 5.22 -1.59
CA CYS A 41 -8.66 4.10 -1.05
C CYS A 41 -8.55 4.21 0.49
N PRO A 42 -7.96 3.23 1.22
CA PRO A 42 -7.74 3.37 2.65
C PRO A 42 -6.74 4.50 3.00
N PRO A 43 -6.86 5.15 4.19
CA PRO A 43 -6.06 6.32 4.57
C PRO A 43 -4.53 6.16 4.57
N ALA A 44 -4.04 4.96 4.85
CA ALA A 44 -2.62 4.66 4.88
C ALA A 44 -2.01 4.48 3.47
N LEU A 45 -2.85 4.36 2.43
CA LEU A 45 -2.38 4.22 1.05
C LEU A 45 -2.15 5.60 0.42
N ILE A 46 -0.93 5.81 -0.06
CA ILE A 46 -0.58 6.90 -0.96
C ILE A 46 -0.64 6.32 -2.39
N PRO A 47 -1.71 6.60 -3.15
CA PRO A 47 -1.85 6.02 -4.48
C PRO A 47 -0.94 6.75 -5.47
N LEU A 48 -0.15 5.99 -6.23
CA LEU A 48 0.72 6.54 -7.27
C LEU A 48 -0.01 6.53 -8.61
N THR A 49 -0.60 5.41 -8.98
CA THR A 49 -1.32 5.22 -10.26
C THR A 49 -2.48 4.23 -10.08
N SER A 50 -3.37 4.16 -11.08
CA SER A 50 -4.42 3.14 -11.21
C SER A 50 -4.26 2.37 -12.51
N ASN A 51 -4.66 1.10 -12.55
CA ASN A 51 -4.90 0.44 -13.84
C ASN A 51 -6.11 1.13 -14.52
N GLY A 52 -6.02 1.48 -15.80
CA GLY A 52 -7.07 2.26 -16.48
C GLY A 52 -8.43 1.54 -16.63
N SER A 53 -8.51 0.27 -16.20
CA SER A 53 -9.73 -0.56 -16.23
C SER A 53 -10.58 -0.51 -14.95
N GLY A 54 -10.09 0.08 -13.86
CA GLY A 54 -10.80 0.12 -12.59
C GLY A 54 -9.99 0.75 -11.44
N PRO A 55 -10.54 0.80 -10.23
CA PRO A 55 -9.87 1.39 -9.07
C PRO A 55 -8.84 0.41 -8.45
N SER A 56 -7.81 0.01 -9.21
CA SER A 56 -6.71 -0.82 -8.71
C SER A 56 -5.44 -0.01 -8.62
N TYR A 57 -4.95 0.20 -7.41
CA TYR A 57 -3.90 1.15 -7.11
C TYR A 57 -2.54 0.46 -6.99
N VAL A 58 -1.54 0.99 -7.69
CA VAL A 58 -0.14 0.83 -7.31
C VAL A 58 0.21 2.00 -6.41
N GLY A 59 0.76 1.73 -5.23
CA GLY A 59 0.93 2.75 -4.22
C GLY A 59 1.92 2.42 -3.12
N ILE A 60 1.98 3.32 -2.15
CA ILE A 60 2.82 3.20 -0.96
C ILE A 60 1.89 3.10 0.24
N TRP A 61 1.93 1.98 0.92
CA TRP A 61 1.29 1.82 2.21
C TRP A 61 2.24 2.30 3.31
N ILE A 62 1.81 3.28 4.11
CA ILE A 62 2.56 3.70 5.28
C ILE A 62 2.08 2.90 6.49
N ARG A 63 2.92 1.99 6.96
CA ARG A 63 2.68 1.29 8.22
C ARG A 63 3.19 2.14 9.38
N TRP A 64 2.35 2.39 10.39
CA TRP A 64 2.75 3.14 11.58
C TRP A 64 2.78 2.23 12.80
N THR A 65 3.95 2.16 13.44
CA THR A 65 4.23 1.32 14.61
C THR A 65 4.84 2.14 15.73
N ALA A 66 5.00 1.54 16.92
CA ALA A 66 5.73 2.15 18.02
C ALA A 66 7.21 2.46 17.67
N GLY A 67 7.80 1.72 16.72
CA GLY A 67 9.17 1.95 16.24
C GLY A 67 9.30 3.05 15.18
N GLY A 68 8.18 3.66 14.77
CA GLY A 68 8.14 4.64 13.69
C GLY A 68 7.29 4.17 12.51
N ARG A 69 7.53 4.76 11.35
CA ARG A 69 6.79 4.51 10.11
C ARG A 69 7.66 3.79 9.09
N ALA A 70 7.07 2.82 8.38
CA ALA A 70 7.74 2.05 7.33
C ALA A 70 6.90 2.08 6.05
N PRO A 71 7.48 2.48 4.91
CA PRO A 71 6.80 2.38 3.62
C PRO A 71 6.84 0.93 3.11
N HIS A 72 5.70 0.47 2.59
CA HIS A 72 5.58 -0.78 1.85
C HIS A 72 5.03 -0.42 0.46
N PHE A 73 5.67 -0.91 -0.60
CA PHE A 73 5.17 -0.69 -1.95
C PHE A 73 4.22 -1.82 -2.29
N VAL A 74 2.99 -1.46 -2.67
CA VAL A 74 1.88 -2.40 -2.74
C VAL A 74 1.04 -2.20 -3.99
N HIS A 75 0.39 -3.28 -4.40
CA HIS A 75 -0.78 -3.25 -5.25
C HIS A 75 -2.03 -3.61 -4.43
N ALA A 76 -3.10 -2.81 -4.55
CA ALA A 76 -4.35 -3.03 -3.82
C ALA A 76 -5.54 -2.43 -4.55
N GLY A 77 -6.71 -3.06 -4.43
CA GLY A 77 -7.96 -2.56 -5.00
C GLY A 77 -9.18 -3.16 -4.31
N PRO A 78 -10.39 -2.65 -4.59
CA PRO A 78 -11.60 -3.07 -3.91
C PRO A 78 -12.07 -4.48 -4.28
N GLU A 79 -11.69 -5.00 -5.45
CA GLU A 79 -12.05 -6.36 -5.88
C GLU A 79 -11.59 -7.41 -4.85
N ASP A 80 -10.42 -7.19 -4.26
CA ASP A 80 -9.87 -8.02 -3.19
C ASP A 80 -10.11 -7.44 -1.79
N ARG A 81 -11.05 -6.49 -1.63
CA ARG A 81 -11.34 -5.76 -0.39
C ARG A 81 -10.08 -5.11 0.20
N PHE A 82 -9.32 -4.44 -0.66
CA PHE A 82 -8.03 -3.81 -0.32
C PHE A 82 -7.07 -4.77 0.40
N LEU A 83 -6.97 -6.02 -0.08
CA LEU A 83 -5.87 -6.90 0.28
C LEU A 83 -4.57 -6.34 -0.29
N LEU A 84 -3.65 -5.95 0.59
CA LEU A 84 -2.35 -5.42 0.18
C LEU A 84 -1.49 -6.54 -0.39
N LYS A 85 -1.07 -6.42 -1.64
CA LYS A 85 -0.07 -7.31 -2.27
C LYS A 85 1.25 -6.55 -2.25
N GLU A 86 2.18 -6.94 -1.40
CA GLU A 86 3.47 -6.27 -1.25
C GLU A 86 4.38 -6.57 -2.44
N ASP A 87 4.76 -5.57 -3.21
CA ASP A 87 5.68 -5.72 -4.34
C ASP A 87 7.13 -5.48 -3.93
N ALA A 88 7.36 -4.60 -2.96
CA ALA A 88 8.69 -4.20 -2.53
C ALA A 88 8.71 -3.59 -1.13
N LEU A 89 9.88 -3.67 -0.49
CA LEU A 89 10.18 -3.08 0.82
C LEU A 89 11.23 -1.96 0.72
N THR A 90 11.86 -1.78 -0.45
CA THR A 90 12.83 -0.73 -0.74
C THR A 90 12.51 -0.03 -2.04
N THR A 91 13.06 1.16 -2.23
CA THR A 91 12.88 1.96 -3.46
C THR A 91 13.51 1.28 -4.66
N GLU A 92 14.63 0.59 -4.46
CA GLU A 92 15.36 -0.15 -5.49
C GLU A 92 14.58 -1.37 -5.94
N GLN A 93 14.02 -2.14 -5.00
CA GLN A 93 13.10 -3.23 -5.31
C GLN A 93 11.89 -2.72 -6.07
N PHE A 94 11.29 -1.61 -5.64
CA PHE A 94 10.12 -1.06 -6.32
C PHE A 94 10.44 -0.62 -7.74
N ALA A 95 11.56 0.08 -7.96
CA ALA A 95 12.02 0.44 -9.29
C ALA A 95 12.21 -0.78 -10.20
N ALA A 96 12.85 -1.84 -9.69
CA ALA A 96 13.03 -3.09 -10.43
C ALA A 96 11.69 -3.74 -10.77
N ARG A 97 10.72 -3.78 -9.84
CA ARG A 97 9.36 -4.28 -10.10
C ARG A 97 8.67 -3.52 -11.21
N LEU A 98 8.69 -2.19 -11.16
CA LEU A 98 8.05 -1.38 -12.20
C LEU A 98 8.70 -1.58 -13.57
N ALA A 99 10.03 -1.67 -13.63
CA ALA A 99 10.74 -1.94 -14.88
C ALA A 99 10.40 -3.33 -15.45
N MET A 100 10.41 -4.39 -14.61
CA MET A 100 10.06 -5.74 -15.04
C MET A 100 8.61 -5.83 -15.53
N HIS A 101 7.66 -5.23 -14.82
CA HIS A 101 6.27 -5.16 -15.28
C HIS A 101 6.14 -4.46 -16.62
N ALA A 102 6.84 -3.33 -16.81
CA ALA A 102 6.81 -2.59 -18.07
C ALA A 102 7.41 -3.41 -19.22
N MET A 103 8.52 -4.10 -18.99
CA MET A 103 9.14 -5.01 -19.97
C MET A 103 8.18 -6.12 -20.37
N SER A 104 7.56 -6.80 -19.39
CA SER A 104 6.59 -7.87 -19.65
C SER A 104 5.33 -7.36 -20.37
N ALA A 105 4.89 -6.13 -20.07
CA ALA A 105 3.71 -5.54 -20.71
C ALA A 105 3.92 -5.22 -22.19
N VAL A 106 5.13 -4.78 -22.57
CA VAL A 106 5.46 -4.40 -23.97
C VAL A 106 6.29 -5.44 -24.71
N ASP A 107 6.69 -6.53 -24.03
CA ASP A 107 7.56 -7.61 -24.54
C ASP A 107 8.90 -7.10 -25.11
N ASP A 108 9.47 -6.05 -24.51
CA ASP A 108 10.75 -5.43 -24.94
C ASP A 108 11.34 -4.45 -23.89
N VAL A 109 12.62 -4.12 -24.03
CA VAL A 109 13.31 -3.05 -23.29
C VAL A 109 13.39 -1.78 -24.12
N THR A 110 12.29 -1.01 -24.11
CA THR A 110 12.16 0.25 -24.84
C THR A 110 13.04 1.38 -24.30
N ASP A 111 13.26 2.44 -25.10
CA ASP A 111 13.97 3.65 -24.66
C ASP A 111 13.35 4.30 -23.43
N GLY A 112 12.01 4.25 -23.30
CA GLY A 112 11.30 4.76 -22.12
C GLY A 112 11.65 3.99 -20.86
N ILE A 113 11.77 2.65 -20.95
CA ILE A 113 12.18 1.78 -19.85
C ILE A 113 13.64 2.06 -19.47
N ARG A 114 14.54 2.23 -20.46
CA ARG A 114 15.94 2.59 -20.22
C ARG A 114 16.09 3.95 -19.54
N ALA A 115 15.31 4.94 -19.96
CA ALA A 115 15.32 6.27 -19.36
C ALA A 115 14.80 6.24 -17.91
N PHE A 116 13.72 5.49 -17.66
CA PHE A 116 13.23 5.27 -16.30
C PHE A 116 14.27 4.58 -15.43
N ALA A 117 14.88 3.49 -15.91
CA ALA A 117 15.91 2.75 -15.19
C ALA A 117 17.09 3.64 -14.77
N ALA A 118 17.54 4.51 -15.67
CA ALA A 118 18.58 5.48 -15.37
C ALA A 118 18.15 6.51 -14.31
N ALA A 119 16.92 7.03 -14.39
CA ALA A 119 16.37 7.98 -13.42
C ALA A 119 16.13 7.34 -12.03
N ALA A 120 15.74 6.07 -11.99
CA ALA A 120 15.48 5.32 -10.77
C ALA A 120 16.74 4.69 -10.15
N GLY A 121 17.88 4.75 -10.85
CA GLY A 121 19.16 4.21 -10.38
C GLY A 121 19.26 2.69 -10.45
N ILE A 122 18.55 2.05 -11.40
CA ILE A 122 18.64 0.60 -11.62
C ILE A 122 20.04 0.29 -12.16
N ALA A 123 20.81 -0.49 -11.39
CA ALA A 123 22.21 -0.77 -11.70
C ALA A 123 22.41 -1.76 -12.85
N ASP A 124 21.53 -2.77 -12.96
CA ASP A 124 21.65 -3.87 -13.92
C ASP A 124 20.30 -4.15 -14.57
N LEU A 125 19.98 -3.40 -15.62
CA LEU A 125 18.74 -3.55 -16.36
C LEU A 125 18.70 -4.86 -17.16
N ASP A 126 19.85 -5.30 -17.67
CA ASP A 126 19.98 -6.51 -18.48
C ASP A 126 19.71 -7.76 -17.63
N ALA A 127 20.12 -7.76 -16.35
CA ALA A 127 19.76 -8.84 -15.42
C ALA A 127 18.23 -8.90 -15.16
N LEU A 128 17.54 -7.76 -15.11
CA LEU A 128 16.09 -7.73 -14.96
C LEU A 128 15.37 -8.23 -16.22
N ASP A 129 15.85 -7.86 -17.40
CA ASP A 129 15.32 -8.34 -18.69
C ASP A 129 15.56 -9.85 -18.89
N GLN A 130 16.74 -10.33 -18.50
CA GLN A 130 17.02 -11.77 -18.50
C GLN A 130 16.13 -12.51 -17.50
N HIS A 131 15.81 -11.90 -16.36
CA HIS A 131 14.88 -12.47 -15.40
C HIS A 131 13.46 -12.55 -15.96
N THR A 132 12.94 -11.46 -16.55
CA THR A 132 11.60 -11.44 -17.16
C THR A 132 11.48 -12.43 -18.30
N SER A 133 12.54 -12.62 -19.09
CA SER A 133 12.57 -13.66 -20.13
C SER A 133 12.46 -15.09 -19.58
N ASN A 134 12.98 -15.34 -18.37
CA ASN A 134 13.01 -16.67 -17.76
C ASN A 134 11.77 -16.96 -16.90
N TYR A 135 11.25 -15.95 -16.20
CA TYR A 135 10.26 -16.08 -15.13
C TYR A 135 9.07 -15.11 -15.28
N SER A 136 9.05 -14.29 -16.32
CA SER A 136 8.15 -13.12 -16.41
C SER A 136 8.33 -12.18 -15.21
N ASP A 137 7.28 -11.48 -14.82
CA ASP A 137 7.22 -10.52 -13.72
C ASP A 137 6.48 -11.07 -12.48
N GLN A 138 6.40 -12.39 -12.34
CA GLN A 138 5.66 -13.03 -11.26
C GLN A 138 6.32 -12.79 -9.90
N SER A 139 5.49 -12.51 -8.87
CA SER A 139 5.99 -12.17 -7.54
C SER A 139 6.75 -13.33 -6.86
N ASP A 140 6.30 -14.57 -7.07
CA ASP A 140 6.87 -15.75 -6.41
C ASP A 140 8.29 -16.08 -6.92
N ASP A 141 8.61 -15.66 -8.15
CA ASP A 141 9.92 -15.87 -8.79
C ASP A 141 10.97 -14.79 -8.42
N LEU A 142 10.56 -13.72 -7.73
CA LEU A 142 11.47 -12.68 -7.25
C LEU A 142 12.57 -13.22 -6.34
N VAL A 143 12.37 -14.39 -5.73
CA VAL A 143 13.37 -15.13 -4.94
C VAL A 143 14.64 -15.48 -5.73
N HIS A 144 14.59 -15.42 -7.06
CA HIS A 144 15.75 -15.65 -7.92
C HIS A 144 16.64 -14.41 -8.12
N LEU A 145 16.19 -13.24 -7.67
CA LEU A 145 16.94 -11.99 -7.76
C LEU A 145 17.55 -11.63 -6.40
N PRO A 146 18.89 -11.47 -6.29
CA PRO A 146 19.54 -11.09 -5.03
C PRO A 146 19.01 -9.79 -4.40
N LEU A 147 18.47 -8.89 -5.22
CA LEU A 147 17.82 -7.65 -4.79
C LEU A 147 16.64 -7.89 -3.82
N PHE A 148 16.01 -9.06 -3.86
CA PHE A 148 14.84 -9.41 -3.05
C PHE A 148 15.17 -10.40 -1.91
N ASP A 149 16.45 -10.68 -1.65
CA ASP A 149 16.83 -11.57 -0.56
C ASP A 149 16.75 -10.91 0.81
N THR A 150 17.12 -9.63 0.92
CA THR A 150 17.13 -8.91 2.21
C THR A 150 16.95 -7.40 2.00
N PRO A 151 15.83 -6.81 2.45
CA PRO A 151 14.66 -7.47 3.02
C PRO A 151 13.85 -8.19 1.93
N ARG A 152 13.23 -9.32 2.27
CA ARG A 152 12.40 -10.09 1.36
C ARG A 152 10.93 -9.68 1.48
N PRO A 153 10.27 -9.22 0.39
CA PRO A 153 8.85 -8.94 0.41
C PRO A 153 8.00 -10.17 0.75
N ALA A 154 6.84 -9.98 1.36
CA ALA A 154 5.93 -11.05 1.76
C ALA A 154 5.38 -11.88 0.59
N THR A 155 5.37 -11.31 -0.62
CA THR A 155 4.97 -12.01 -1.86
C THR A 155 6.13 -12.73 -2.55
N ALA A 156 7.38 -12.39 -2.24
CA ALA A 156 8.57 -13.00 -2.82
C ALA A 156 8.91 -14.31 -2.09
N CYS A 157 8.06 -15.33 -2.25
CA CYS A 157 8.31 -16.66 -1.72
C CYS A 157 7.75 -17.73 -2.64
N ALA A 158 8.19 -18.98 -2.45
CA ALA A 158 7.80 -20.08 -3.31
C ALA A 158 6.27 -20.25 -3.41
N ASP A 159 5.81 -20.77 -4.55
CA ASP A 159 4.40 -20.97 -4.86
C ASP A 159 3.63 -21.66 -3.71
N GLY A 160 2.44 -21.13 -3.42
CA GLY A 160 1.60 -21.55 -2.31
C GLY A 160 2.04 -21.08 -0.92
N LEU A 161 3.22 -20.49 -0.78
CA LEU A 161 3.68 -19.84 0.46
C LEU A 161 3.46 -18.33 0.47
N SER A 162 3.12 -17.72 -0.69
CA SER A 162 2.84 -16.29 -0.85
C SER A 162 1.80 -15.80 0.14
N ARG A 163 2.23 -14.94 1.05
CA ARG A 163 1.37 -14.35 2.08
C ARG A 163 1.02 -12.94 1.63
N LYS A 164 0.03 -12.83 0.71
CA LYS A 164 -0.61 -11.53 0.43
C LYS A 164 -0.97 -10.87 1.77
N GLY A 165 -0.62 -9.61 1.98
CA GLY A 165 -0.59 -8.91 3.27
C GLY A 165 0.79 -8.33 3.54
N ILE A 166 0.90 -7.42 4.51
CA ILE A 166 2.19 -6.80 4.88
C ILE A 166 2.59 -7.04 6.34
N THR A 167 1.66 -7.58 7.15
CA THR A 167 1.97 -7.92 8.54
C THR A 167 2.79 -9.22 8.57
N PRO A 168 3.99 -9.22 9.19
CA PRO A 168 4.78 -10.44 9.34
C PRO A 168 4.00 -11.51 10.09
N PHE A 169 4.09 -12.76 9.63
CA PHE A 169 3.59 -13.91 10.37
C PHE A 169 4.73 -14.48 11.21
N ALA A 170 4.57 -14.51 12.53
CA ALA A 170 5.46 -15.30 13.38
C ALA A 170 5.18 -16.81 13.18
N GLY A 171 5.80 -17.43 12.16
CA GLY A 171 5.68 -18.87 11.89
C GLY A 171 4.34 -19.31 11.28
N ASP A 172 3.94 -20.57 11.56
CA ASP A 172 2.67 -21.21 11.13
C ASP A 172 1.52 -21.02 12.13
N THR A 173 1.78 -20.32 13.23
CA THR A 173 0.75 -19.99 14.22
C THR A 173 0.52 -18.49 14.24
N PRO A 174 -0.74 -18.04 14.13
CA PRO A 174 -1.01 -16.62 14.13
C PRO A 174 -0.62 -16.01 15.48
N SER A 175 0.30 -15.03 15.50
CA SER A 175 0.45 -14.19 16.69
C SER A 175 -0.79 -13.30 16.79
N PRO A 176 -1.58 -13.39 17.88
CA PRO A 176 -2.55 -12.36 18.20
C PRO A 176 -1.75 -11.08 18.46
N GLU A 177 -2.19 -9.98 17.87
CA GLU A 177 -1.78 -8.63 18.27
C GLU A 177 -0.30 -8.29 18.02
N GLU A 178 0.03 -7.81 16.82
CA GLU A 178 0.93 -6.65 16.78
C GLU A 178 0.06 -5.42 17.07
N PRO A 179 0.22 -4.76 18.22
CA PRO A 179 -0.48 -3.52 18.50
C PRO A 179 -0.19 -2.51 17.38
N GLY A 180 -1.21 -2.14 16.61
CA GLY A 180 -1.08 -1.25 15.45
C GLY A 180 -1.35 -1.90 14.09
N ALA A 181 -1.46 -3.23 14.00
CA ALA A 181 -1.82 -3.88 12.73
C ALA A 181 -3.29 -3.62 12.37
N ALA A 182 -3.50 -3.06 11.20
CA ALA A 182 -4.81 -2.72 10.67
C ALA A 182 -5.41 -3.90 9.87
N TRP A 183 -6.74 -3.98 9.72
CA TRP A 183 -7.38 -5.06 8.95
C TRP A 183 -6.83 -5.17 7.52
N PHE A 184 -6.52 -4.04 6.87
CA PHE A 184 -5.98 -4.06 5.51
C PHE A 184 -4.59 -4.70 5.43
N GLU A 185 -3.80 -4.62 6.49
CA GLU A 185 -2.44 -5.17 6.56
C GLU A 185 -2.41 -6.70 6.72
N LEU A 186 -3.54 -7.29 7.10
CA LEU A 186 -3.68 -8.73 7.33
C LEU A 186 -3.82 -9.50 6.02
N SER A 187 -3.25 -10.71 5.99
CA SER A 187 -3.45 -11.64 4.86
C SER A 187 -4.89 -12.12 4.73
N GLY A 188 -5.25 -12.61 3.55
CA GLY A 188 -6.55 -13.24 3.33
C GLY A 188 -6.85 -14.38 4.32
N ALA A 189 -5.85 -15.23 4.59
CA ALA A 189 -5.96 -16.31 5.57
C ALA A 189 -6.17 -15.77 7.00
N ARG A 190 -5.48 -14.67 7.36
CA ARG A 190 -5.61 -14.06 8.69
C ARG A 190 -6.95 -13.36 8.87
N ARG A 191 -7.43 -12.63 7.85
CA ARG A 191 -8.78 -12.05 7.82
C ARG A 191 -9.83 -13.15 7.99
N ALA A 192 -9.68 -14.29 7.33
CA ALA A 192 -10.59 -15.42 7.47
C ALA A 192 -10.57 -16.03 8.89
N ALA A 193 -9.39 -16.21 9.47
CA ALA A 193 -9.23 -16.74 10.82
C ALA A 193 -9.77 -15.80 11.92
N LEU A 194 -9.60 -14.48 11.76
CA LEU A 194 -9.98 -13.49 12.77
C LEU A 194 -11.40 -12.96 12.65
N ALA A 195 -12.07 -13.11 11.50
CA ALA A 195 -13.33 -12.42 11.20
C ALA A 195 -14.40 -12.54 12.29
N GLY A 196 -14.47 -13.68 12.98
CA GLY A 196 -15.39 -13.95 14.09
C GLY A 196 -14.73 -14.40 15.39
N ASP A 197 -13.40 -14.29 15.51
CA ASP A 197 -12.69 -14.72 16.71
C ASP A 197 -12.87 -13.66 17.84
N PRO A 198 -13.51 -14.00 18.97
CA PRO A 198 -13.69 -13.08 20.08
C PRO A 198 -12.36 -12.70 20.77
N ALA A 199 -11.30 -13.49 20.58
CA ALA A 199 -9.97 -13.19 21.08
C ALA A 199 -9.18 -12.23 20.16
N ALA A 200 -9.69 -11.95 18.96
CA ALA A 200 -9.09 -10.97 18.06
C ALA A 200 -9.21 -9.54 18.60
N ALA A 201 -8.24 -8.69 18.25
CA ALA A 201 -8.38 -7.26 18.46
C ALA A 201 -9.69 -6.76 17.81
N PRO A 202 -10.51 -5.96 18.49
CA PRO A 202 -11.85 -5.62 18.02
C PRO A 202 -11.96 -5.07 16.60
N TRP A 203 -10.95 -4.31 16.15
CA TRP A 203 -10.86 -3.69 14.82
C TRP A 203 -10.29 -4.60 13.73
N GLN A 204 -9.80 -5.78 14.10
CA GLN A 204 -9.35 -6.83 13.17
C GLN A 204 -10.45 -7.86 12.89
N ARG A 205 -11.71 -7.49 13.14
CA ARG A 205 -12.90 -8.30 12.86
C ARG A 205 -13.70 -7.62 11.77
N ARG A 206 -14.48 -8.40 11.01
CA ARG A 206 -15.20 -7.88 9.83
C ARG A 206 -16.20 -6.78 10.19
N ASP A 207 -16.97 -6.98 11.24
CA ASP A 207 -18.10 -6.10 11.61
C ASP A 207 -17.74 -5.28 12.86
N ALA A 208 -16.51 -4.77 12.91
CA ALA A 208 -16.03 -4.00 14.04
C ALA A 208 -16.82 -2.68 14.20
N PRO A 209 -17.22 -2.28 15.42
CA PRO A 209 -17.84 -0.97 15.66
C PRO A 209 -16.77 0.14 15.62
N VAL A 210 -16.20 0.39 14.44
CA VAL A 210 -14.98 1.18 14.23
C VAL A 210 -15.08 2.60 14.77
N GLU A 211 -16.24 3.26 14.64
CA GLU A 211 -16.43 4.62 15.18
C GLU A 211 -16.29 4.67 16.71
N ALA A 212 -16.90 3.72 17.42
CA ALA A 212 -16.83 3.66 18.88
C ALA A 212 -15.43 3.26 19.35
N LEU A 213 -14.78 2.32 18.66
CA LEU A 213 -13.40 1.91 18.94
C LEU A 213 -12.42 3.08 18.73
N PHE A 214 -12.60 3.82 17.64
CA PHE A 214 -11.76 4.97 17.30
C PHE A 214 -11.92 6.08 18.34
N ALA A 215 -13.16 6.40 18.73
CA ALA A 215 -13.43 7.40 19.76
C ALA A 215 -12.78 7.02 21.11
N ASP A 216 -12.85 5.75 21.53
CA ASP A 216 -12.18 5.27 22.74
C ASP A 216 -10.64 5.39 22.63
N ALA A 217 -10.06 5.02 21.49
CA ALA A 217 -8.63 5.16 21.26
C ALA A 217 -8.17 6.63 21.32
N MET A 218 -8.89 7.54 20.67
CA MET A 218 -8.63 8.98 20.70
C MET A 218 -8.76 9.55 22.12
N ALA A 219 -9.78 9.15 22.89
CA ALA A 219 -9.98 9.60 24.27
C ALA A 219 -8.85 9.17 25.22
N ARG A 220 -8.21 8.04 24.92
CA ARG A 220 -7.04 7.53 25.66
C ARG A 220 -5.70 8.11 25.17
N GLY A 221 -5.69 8.88 24.09
CA GLY A 221 -4.46 9.34 23.43
C GLY A 221 -3.69 8.22 22.72
N ASP A 222 -4.33 7.08 22.45
CA ASP A 222 -3.72 5.93 21.77
C ASP A 222 -3.83 6.10 20.25
N HIS A 223 -2.98 6.99 19.72
CA HIS A 223 -3.01 7.36 18.31
C HIS A 223 -2.57 6.22 17.36
N LEU A 224 -1.72 5.30 17.82
CA LEU A 224 -1.34 4.12 17.04
C LEU A 224 -2.53 3.19 16.84
N ARG A 225 -3.32 2.97 17.90
CA ARG A 225 -4.56 2.21 17.79
C ARG A 225 -5.60 2.94 16.95
N ALA A 226 -5.75 4.25 17.13
CA ALA A 226 -6.65 5.06 16.30
C ALA A 226 -6.30 4.95 14.80
N TRP A 227 -5.01 4.99 14.46
CA TRP A 227 -4.52 4.74 13.10
C TRP A 227 -4.89 3.34 12.58
N ALA A 228 -4.67 2.30 13.38
CA ALA A 228 -5.01 0.94 13.00
C ALA A 228 -6.52 0.76 12.78
N ILE A 229 -7.36 1.37 13.62
CA ILE A 229 -8.81 1.33 13.48
C ILE A 229 -9.25 2.07 12.22
N LEU A 230 -8.69 3.26 11.96
CA LEU A 230 -8.99 4.06 10.77
C LEU A 230 -8.60 3.32 9.47
N ASN A 231 -7.54 2.50 9.51
CA ASN A 231 -7.11 1.65 8.41
C ASN A 231 -7.66 0.23 8.49
N SER A 232 -8.85 0.09 9.08
CA SER A 232 -9.60 -1.17 9.10
C SER A 232 -10.94 -1.05 8.39
N THR A 233 -11.56 -2.18 8.05
CA THR A 233 -12.85 -2.23 7.34
C THR A 233 -14.01 -1.71 8.20
N GLY A 234 -15.13 -1.35 7.56
CA GLY A 234 -16.40 -1.04 8.24
C GLY A 234 -16.68 0.44 8.44
N TRP A 235 -15.89 1.33 7.83
CA TRP A 235 -16.14 2.76 7.86
C TRP A 235 -17.08 3.20 6.74
N LYS A 236 -17.94 4.17 7.05
CA LYS A 236 -18.55 5.04 6.04
C LYS A 236 -17.62 6.20 5.74
N LEU A 237 -17.56 6.63 4.48
CA LEU A 237 -16.58 7.63 4.05
C LEU A 237 -16.66 8.96 4.82
N PRO A 238 -17.84 9.56 5.09
CA PRO A 238 -17.94 10.74 5.92
C PRO A 238 -17.36 10.55 7.33
N ALA A 239 -17.64 9.42 7.96
CA ALA A 239 -17.16 9.11 9.31
C ALA A 239 -15.64 8.93 9.34
N ALA A 240 -15.06 8.24 8.36
CA ALA A 240 -13.61 8.10 8.26
C ALA A 240 -12.91 9.41 7.93
N ARG A 241 -13.47 10.28 7.05
CA ARG A 241 -12.92 11.63 6.81
C ARG A 241 -12.88 12.45 8.07
N LYS A 242 -13.94 12.40 8.88
CA LYS A 242 -13.96 13.03 10.19
C LYS A 242 -12.88 12.44 11.12
N ALA A 243 -12.82 11.11 11.23
CA ALA A 243 -11.83 10.42 12.04
C ALA A 243 -10.39 10.75 11.62
N ALA A 244 -10.10 10.77 10.31
CA ALA A 244 -8.81 11.17 9.76
C ALA A 244 -8.48 12.63 10.09
N THR A 245 -9.45 13.53 10.02
CA THR A 245 -9.28 14.95 10.41
C THR A 245 -8.97 15.08 11.89
N ASP A 246 -9.72 14.38 12.75
CA ASP A 246 -9.53 14.39 14.20
C ASP A 246 -8.15 13.83 14.58
N LEU A 247 -7.73 12.70 13.97
CA LEU A 247 -6.42 12.11 14.19
C LEU A 247 -5.31 13.04 13.69
N ALA A 248 -5.45 13.65 12.51
CA ALA A 248 -4.46 14.59 11.96
C ALA A 248 -4.26 15.85 12.81
N ALA A 249 -5.25 16.21 13.63
CA ALA A 249 -5.16 17.32 14.57
C ALA A 249 -4.49 16.92 15.90
N ALA A 250 -4.55 15.65 16.27
CA ALA A 250 -4.06 15.14 17.56
C ALA A 250 -2.66 14.54 17.51
N VAL A 251 -2.24 13.98 16.37
CA VAL A 251 -0.92 13.33 16.23
C VAL A 251 0.22 14.34 16.24
N ALA A 252 1.30 13.99 16.95
CA ALA A 252 2.51 14.79 16.98
C ALA A 252 3.41 14.60 15.74
N ASP A 253 3.28 13.47 15.03
CA ASP A 253 4.06 13.20 13.82
C ASP A 253 3.48 14.03 12.65
N PRO A 254 4.23 15.03 12.13
CA PRO A 254 3.75 15.91 11.08
C PRO A 254 3.52 15.18 9.75
N VAL A 255 4.23 14.08 9.49
CA VAL A 255 4.10 13.31 8.25
C VAL A 255 2.81 12.50 8.26
N ILE A 256 2.46 11.89 9.40
CA ILE A 256 1.18 11.21 9.58
C ILE A 256 0.02 12.22 9.44
N ALA A 257 0.15 13.40 10.06
CA ALA A 257 -0.85 14.45 9.92
C ALA A 257 -1.02 14.92 8.46
N ALA A 258 0.08 15.11 7.73
CA ALA A 258 0.07 15.48 6.32
C ALA A 258 -0.57 14.39 5.44
N GLN A 259 -0.28 13.13 5.72
CA GLN A 259 -0.88 12.00 5.02
C GLN A 259 -2.39 11.95 5.18
N LEU A 260 -2.90 12.07 6.40
CA LEU A 260 -4.33 12.05 6.67
C LEU A 260 -5.05 13.22 5.99
N ARG A 261 -4.43 14.40 5.95
CA ARG A 261 -4.98 15.58 5.23
C ARG A 261 -5.00 15.34 3.72
N ALA A 262 -3.90 14.83 3.15
CA ALA A 262 -3.84 14.49 1.73
C ALA A 262 -4.89 13.44 1.35
N TRP A 263 -5.13 12.45 2.22
CA TRP A 263 -6.18 11.47 2.02
C TRP A 263 -7.59 12.07 2.09
N VAL A 264 -7.86 12.95 3.06
CA VAL A 264 -9.16 13.65 3.13
C VAL A 264 -9.42 14.41 1.83
N ASP A 265 -8.45 15.17 1.34
CA ASP A 265 -8.55 15.92 0.07
C ASP A 265 -8.76 14.99 -1.14
N PHE A 266 -8.01 13.88 -1.20
CA PHE A 266 -8.16 12.88 -2.25
C PHE A 266 -9.56 12.26 -2.25
N SER A 267 -10.02 11.85 -1.07
CA SER A 267 -11.27 11.14 -0.91
C SER A 267 -12.49 12.00 -1.24
N GLN A 268 -12.43 13.34 -1.08
CA GLN A 268 -13.54 14.27 -1.35
C GLN A 268 -14.10 14.16 -2.77
N LYS A 269 -13.32 13.63 -3.70
CA LYS A 269 -13.68 13.46 -5.10
C LYS A 269 -14.48 12.18 -5.37
N SER A 270 -14.69 11.33 -4.36
CA SER A 270 -15.48 10.11 -4.49
C SER A 270 -16.92 10.42 -4.93
N PHE A 271 -17.41 9.67 -5.92
CA PHE A 271 -18.79 9.81 -6.43
C PHE A 271 -19.85 9.18 -5.52
N ASP A 272 -19.45 8.27 -4.63
CA ASP A 272 -20.34 7.63 -3.68
C ASP A 272 -19.74 7.71 -2.26
N PRO A 273 -20.13 8.70 -1.46
CA PRO A 273 -19.68 8.82 -0.09
C PRO A 273 -20.39 7.85 0.86
N ASP A 274 -21.54 7.28 0.49
CA ASP A 274 -22.33 6.43 1.38
C ASP A 274 -22.00 4.94 1.25
N ARG A 275 -21.11 4.58 0.31
CA ARG A 275 -20.60 3.21 0.14
C ARG A 275 -19.99 2.67 1.44
N GLU A 276 -20.46 1.50 1.87
CA GLU A 276 -20.03 0.84 3.12
C GLU A 276 -18.76 -0.02 2.96
N ASP A 277 -18.13 0.00 1.79
CA ASP A 277 -17.08 -0.94 1.42
C ASP A 277 -15.80 -0.23 0.95
N TYR A 278 -14.96 0.19 1.90
CA TYR A 278 -13.53 0.11 1.70
C TYR A 278 -12.88 -0.53 2.92
#